data_AF-A0AAD0YHY7-F1
#
_entry.id   AF-A0AAD0YHY7-F1
#
_cell.length_a   1.000
_cell.length_b   1.000
_cell.length_c   1.000
_cell.angle_alpha   90.00
_cell.angle_beta   90.00
_cell.angle_gamma   90.00
#
_symmetry.space_group_name_H-M   'P 1'
#
loop_
_entity.id
_entity.type
_entity.pdbx_description
1 polymer ?
#
loop_
_entity_poly.entity_id
_entity_poly.type
_entity_poly.pdbx_seq_one_letter_code
_entity_poly.pdbx_strand_id
1 'polypeptide(L)'
;MKHSFLMVVAFMTMIVCSASSCDKNDDNSNTNNTPENTTPMANGKIKIKVGSQTFTATLLDNNSAKAFKEMLPLTINMVELNNNEKYYDLPNSLPTNSSNPGTIKNGDLMLYGSKTLVLFYKTFSTSYSYTKLGVVDDITGLASALGSGNVTVTFEKQ
;
A
#
# COMPACT_ATOMS: atom_id res chain seq x y z
N MET A 1 -14.73 43.02 -24.03
CA MET A 1 -15.12 42.91 -22.61
C MET A 1 -13.83 42.49 -21.89
N LYS A 2 -12.89 43.37 -21.47
CA LYS A 2 -12.95 44.40 -20.40
C LYS A 2 -13.79 43.84 -19.25
N HIS A 3 -13.21 43.41 -18.12
CA HIS A 3 -12.63 44.32 -17.12
C HIS A 3 -11.39 43.75 -16.39
N SER A 4 -10.33 44.55 -16.43
CA SER A 4 -9.29 44.65 -15.41
C SER A 4 -9.90 45.20 -14.12
N PHE A 5 -9.52 44.66 -12.96
CA PHE A 5 -9.70 45.35 -11.68
C PHE A 5 -8.38 45.37 -10.93
N LEU A 6 -7.90 46.59 -10.71
CA LEU A 6 -6.63 46.96 -10.11
C LEU A 6 -6.91 47.50 -8.69
N MET A 7 -6.00 47.17 -7.77
CA MET A 7 -5.65 47.85 -6.51
C MET A 7 -6.71 47.99 -5.41
N VAL A 8 -6.37 47.53 -4.20
CA VAL A 8 -5.96 48.42 -3.09
C VAL A 8 -4.94 47.69 -2.21
N VAL A 9 -3.77 48.31 -2.02
CA VAL A 9 -2.80 47.99 -0.96
C VAL A 9 -3.14 48.87 0.24
N ALA A 10 -3.26 48.30 1.42
CA ALA A 10 -3.23 49.06 2.68
C ALA A 10 -2.26 48.38 3.65
N PHE A 11 -1.11 49.02 3.84
CA PHE A 11 -0.17 48.80 4.93
C PHE A 11 -0.77 49.44 6.20
N MET A 12 -0.85 48.69 7.31
CA MET A 12 -1.01 49.27 8.64
C MET A 12 -0.11 48.52 9.62
N THR A 13 0.77 49.28 10.25
CA THR A 13 1.90 48.85 11.10
C THR A 13 1.51 48.55 12.56
N MET A 14 2.41 47.78 13.21
CA MET A 14 2.48 47.33 14.61
C MET A 14 1.91 48.25 15.71
N ILE A 15 1.31 47.60 16.73
CA ILE A 15 1.45 47.96 18.17
C ILE A 15 1.67 46.67 18.99
N VAL A 16 2.53 46.79 19.99
CA VAL A 16 3.19 45.77 20.82
C VAL A 16 2.49 45.45 22.15
N CYS A 17 2.87 44.29 22.69
CA CYS A 17 2.92 43.86 24.10
C CYS A 17 1.63 43.45 24.83
N SER A 18 1.58 42.16 25.18
CA SER A 18 1.43 41.73 26.59
C SER A 18 2.03 40.33 26.74
N ALA A 19 3.04 40.21 27.60
CA ALA A 19 3.57 38.93 28.04
C ALA A 19 2.56 38.28 29.00
N SER A 20 2.23 37.02 28.76
CA SER A 20 1.71 36.12 29.78
C SER A 20 2.41 34.78 29.62
N SER A 21 3.25 34.50 30.61
CA SER A 21 3.87 33.20 30.87
C SER A 21 2.79 32.25 31.37
N CYS A 22 2.70 31.05 30.78
CA CYS A 22 2.28 29.78 31.37
C CYS A 22 2.61 28.70 30.33
N ASP A 23 3.77 28.07 30.43
CA ASP A 23 4.06 26.84 31.19
C ASP A 23 3.91 25.59 30.32
N LYS A 24 4.87 24.69 30.48
CA LYS A 24 5.13 23.51 29.64
C LYS A 24 3.95 22.54 29.71
N ASN A 25 3.61 21.93 28.58
CA ASN A 25 3.08 20.56 28.54
C ASN A 25 3.48 19.92 27.21
N ASP A 26 4.63 19.25 27.30
CA ASP A 26 5.00 17.97 26.70
C ASP A 26 4.22 17.48 25.47
N ASP A 27 4.99 17.35 24.38
CA ASP A 27 4.84 16.33 23.36
C ASP A 27 4.48 14.97 23.99
N ASN A 28 3.33 14.42 23.59
CA ASN A 28 3.28 13.03 23.13
C ASN A 28 1.98 12.82 22.34
N SER A 29 1.99 13.18 21.06
CA SER A 29 1.12 12.51 20.10
C SER A 29 1.53 11.04 20.09
N ASN A 30 0.88 10.25 20.93
CA ASN A 30 0.97 8.80 20.91
C ASN A 30 0.36 8.32 19.59
N THR A 31 1.17 8.43 18.55
CA THR A 31 1.02 7.74 17.29
C THR A 31 1.25 6.29 17.68
N ASN A 32 0.16 5.58 17.98
CA ASN A 32 0.16 4.13 18.08
C ASN A 32 0.56 3.60 16.69
N ASN A 33 1.85 3.62 16.41
CA ASN A 33 2.49 2.86 15.36
C ASN A 33 2.36 1.41 15.82
N THR A 34 1.17 0.83 15.65
CA THR A 34 1.01 -0.60 15.74
C THR A 34 2.03 -1.19 14.77
N PRO A 35 2.99 -1.99 15.25
CA PRO A 35 3.98 -2.56 14.37
C PRO A 35 3.22 -3.31 13.29
N GLU A 36 3.46 -2.93 12.04
CA GLU A 36 3.10 -3.74 10.88
C GLU A 36 3.54 -5.16 11.24
N ASN A 37 2.61 -6.12 11.30
CA ASN A 37 2.92 -7.48 11.74
C ASN A 37 3.80 -8.13 10.65
N THR A 38 5.09 -7.86 10.71
CA THR A 38 6.12 -8.27 9.74
C THR A 38 6.55 -9.71 9.93
N THR A 39 6.00 -10.42 10.93
CA THR A 39 6.34 -11.80 11.20
C THR A 39 5.91 -12.69 10.03
N PRO A 40 6.85 -13.39 9.37
CA PRO A 40 6.51 -14.35 8.32
C PRO A 40 5.70 -15.53 8.87
N MET A 41 4.71 -16.00 8.12
CA MET A 41 3.97 -17.22 8.46
C MET A 41 4.86 -18.45 8.24
N ALA A 42 4.92 -19.36 9.21
CA ALA A 42 5.81 -20.53 9.19
C ALA A 42 5.65 -21.43 7.94
N ASN A 43 4.42 -21.52 7.40
CA ASN A 43 4.13 -22.21 6.14
C ASN A 43 3.63 -21.25 5.06
N GLY A 44 4.01 -19.97 5.12
CA GLY A 44 3.46 -18.87 4.34
C GLY A 44 3.96 -18.74 2.90
N LYS A 45 4.85 -19.61 2.44
CA LYS A 45 5.36 -19.54 1.07
C LYS A 45 4.28 -19.93 0.06
N ILE A 46 4.14 -19.12 -0.98
CA ILE A 46 3.24 -19.33 -2.11
C ILE A 46 4.00 -19.08 -3.42
N LYS A 47 3.50 -19.65 -4.51
CA LYS A 47 4.00 -19.39 -5.85
C LYS A 47 3.12 -18.35 -6.53
N ILE A 48 3.74 -17.42 -7.24
CA ILE A 48 3.08 -16.46 -8.14
C ILE A 48 3.57 -16.76 -9.55
N LYS A 49 2.65 -17.19 -10.43
CA LYS A 49 2.96 -17.59 -11.81
C LYS A 49 2.42 -16.58 -12.78
N VAL A 50 3.28 -16.15 -13.70
CA VAL A 50 2.99 -15.17 -14.75
C VAL A 50 3.61 -15.69 -16.05
N GLY A 51 2.78 -16.21 -16.95
CA GLY A 51 3.28 -16.94 -18.12
C GLY A 51 4.16 -18.13 -17.72
N SER A 52 5.40 -18.18 -18.23
CA SER A 52 6.40 -19.20 -17.87
C SER A 52 7.18 -18.89 -16.60
N GLN A 53 7.07 -17.68 -16.05
CA GLN A 53 7.85 -17.24 -14.90
C GLN A 53 7.12 -17.61 -13.61
N THR A 54 7.88 -18.08 -12.61
CA THR A 54 7.38 -18.39 -11.27
C THR A 54 8.21 -17.64 -10.24
N PHE A 55 7.53 -16.90 -9.37
CA PHE A 55 8.09 -16.20 -8.23
C PHE A 55 7.64 -16.86 -6.94
N THR A 56 8.45 -16.75 -5.89
CA THR A 56 8.04 -17.14 -4.53
C THR A 56 7.68 -15.88 -3.76
N ALA A 57 6.58 -15.91 -3.03
CA ALA A 57 6.24 -14.87 -2.07
C ALA A 57 6.03 -15.49 -0.69
N THR A 58 6.43 -14.76 0.36
CA THR A 58 6.21 -15.16 1.75
C THR A 58 5.09 -14.32 2.34
N LEU A 59 4.01 -14.99 2.75
CA LEU A 59 2.89 -14.39 3.46
C LEU A 59 3.23 -14.11 4.93
N LEU A 60 2.67 -13.03 5.46
CA LEU A 60 2.77 -12.63 6.86
C LEU A 60 1.81 -13.44 7.74
N ASP A 61 2.15 -13.59 9.03
CA ASP A 61 1.32 -14.29 10.01
C ASP A 61 0.17 -13.40 10.53
N ASN A 62 -0.77 -13.07 9.65
CA ASN A 62 -1.95 -12.28 9.99
C ASN A 62 -3.23 -12.85 9.37
N ASN A 63 -4.39 -12.43 9.89
CA ASN A 63 -5.69 -13.00 9.50
C ASN A 63 -6.02 -12.78 8.02
N SER A 64 -5.64 -11.64 7.45
CA SER A 64 -5.86 -11.31 6.04
C SER A 64 -5.06 -12.22 5.12
N ALA A 65 -3.77 -12.45 5.43
CA ALA A 65 -2.89 -13.32 4.69
C ALA A 65 -3.30 -14.80 4.80
N LYS A 66 -3.75 -15.24 5.98
CA LYS A 66 -4.34 -16.59 6.18
C LYS A 66 -5.57 -16.79 5.30
N ALA A 67 -6.50 -15.85 5.33
CA ALA A 67 -7.72 -15.91 4.51
C ALA A 67 -7.40 -15.88 3.01
N PHE A 68 -6.45 -15.04 2.57
CA PHE A 68 -5.99 -15.04 1.18
C PHE A 68 -5.38 -16.40 0.79
N LYS A 69 -4.55 -17.00 1.64
CA LYS A 69 -3.93 -18.30 1.39
C LYS A 69 -4.96 -19.43 1.25
N GLU A 70 -6.07 -19.35 1.96
CA GLU A 70 -7.17 -20.32 1.87
C GLU A 70 -7.88 -20.29 0.51
N MET A 71 -7.86 -19.14 -0.18
CA MET A 71 -8.41 -19.00 -1.53
C MET A 71 -7.56 -19.69 -2.61
N LEU A 72 -6.34 -20.12 -2.29
CA LEU A 72 -5.42 -20.67 -3.28
C LEU A 72 -5.74 -22.15 -3.59
N PRO A 73 -5.70 -22.57 -4.87
CA PRO A 73 -5.19 -21.81 -6.02
C PRO A 73 -6.17 -20.76 -6.56
N LEU A 74 -5.62 -19.62 -6.98
CA LEU A 74 -6.38 -18.49 -7.54
C LEU A 74 -5.74 -18.01 -8.85
N THR A 75 -6.45 -18.17 -9.97
CA THR A 75 -6.07 -17.61 -11.27
C THR A 75 -6.97 -16.45 -11.62
N ILE A 76 -6.39 -15.27 -11.79
CA ILE A 76 -7.11 -14.01 -12.00
C ILE A 76 -6.44 -13.16 -13.07
N ASN A 77 -7.24 -12.44 -13.85
CA ASN A 77 -6.74 -11.42 -14.75
C ASN A 77 -6.62 -10.10 -13.98
N MET A 78 -5.40 -9.74 -13.59
CA MET A 78 -5.13 -8.51 -12.86
C MET A 78 -5.01 -7.33 -13.82
N VAL A 79 -5.59 -6.20 -13.43
CA VAL A 79 -5.65 -4.97 -14.22
C VAL A 79 -4.43 -4.10 -13.91
N GLU A 80 -3.82 -3.57 -14.96
CA GLU A 80 -2.73 -2.59 -14.83
C GLU A 80 -3.27 -1.24 -14.35
N LEU A 81 -2.56 -0.64 -13.39
CA LEU A 81 -2.84 0.70 -12.92
C LEU A 81 -1.53 1.47 -12.68
N ASN A 82 -1.51 2.74 -13.11
CA ASN A 82 -0.44 3.71 -12.82
C ASN A 82 0.99 3.31 -13.24
N ASN A 83 1.20 2.25 -14.02
CA ASN A 83 2.53 1.73 -14.38
C ASN A 83 3.37 1.32 -13.16
N ASN A 84 2.75 0.92 -12.05
CA ASN A 84 3.44 0.49 -10.82
C ASN A 84 2.76 -0.69 -10.09
N GLU A 85 1.51 -1.02 -10.43
CA GLU A 85 0.71 -2.00 -9.72
C GLU A 85 -0.20 -2.82 -10.64
N LYS A 86 -0.49 -4.05 -10.22
CA LYS A 86 -1.58 -4.86 -10.76
C LYS A 86 -2.62 -5.04 -9.66
N TYR A 87 -3.91 -4.92 -10.00
CA TYR A 87 -4.97 -5.15 -9.02
C TYR A 87 -6.07 -6.09 -9.52
N TYR A 88 -6.82 -6.65 -8.56
CA TYR A 88 -8.03 -7.43 -8.82
C TYR A 88 -8.98 -7.32 -7.62
N ASP A 89 -10.27 -7.10 -7.88
CA ASP A 89 -11.30 -7.11 -6.84
C ASP A 89 -11.78 -8.53 -6.55
N LEU A 90 -11.47 -9.03 -5.35
CA LEU A 90 -11.91 -10.34 -4.89
C LEU A 90 -13.44 -10.38 -4.74
N PRO A 91 -14.08 -11.54 -5.03
CA PRO A 91 -15.53 -11.67 -4.93
C PRO A 91 -16.04 -11.45 -3.50
N ASN A 92 -15.27 -11.87 -2.50
CA ASN A 92 -15.58 -11.77 -1.08
C ASN A 92 -14.56 -10.85 -0.38
N SER A 93 -15.03 -10.14 0.64
CA SER A 93 -14.15 -9.37 1.51
C SER A 93 -13.27 -10.28 2.38
N LEU A 94 -12.03 -9.87 2.59
CA LEU A 94 -11.11 -10.46 3.55
C LEU A 94 -11.07 -9.60 4.84
N PRO A 95 -10.66 -10.18 5.98
CA PRO A 95 -10.32 -9.40 7.16
C PRO A 95 -9.26 -8.34 6.81
N THR A 96 -9.27 -7.21 7.51
CA THR A 96 -8.29 -6.12 7.27
C THR A 96 -7.68 -5.64 8.57
N ASN A 97 -6.44 -5.16 8.47
CA ASN A 97 -5.76 -4.41 9.52
C ASN A 97 -4.92 -3.35 8.81
N SER A 98 -5.62 -2.39 8.19
CA SER A 98 -4.99 -1.45 7.25
C SER A 98 -4.23 -0.37 7.98
N SER A 99 -3.00 -0.10 7.55
CA SER A 99 -2.19 1.03 8.00
C SER A 99 -1.55 1.71 6.79
N ASN A 100 -1.12 2.95 6.96
CA ASN A 100 -0.35 3.64 5.92
C ASN A 100 1.13 3.23 6.06
N PRO A 101 1.74 2.57 5.06
CA PRO A 101 3.14 2.14 5.13
C PRO A 101 4.14 3.28 4.83
N GLY A 102 3.66 4.43 4.34
CA GLY A 102 4.43 5.57 3.86
C GLY A 102 5.12 5.31 2.51
N THR A 103 5.68 4.11 2.33
CA THR A 103 6.35 3.66 1.11
C THR A 103 5.90 2.25 0.75
N ILE A 104 5.43 2.09 -0.48
CA ILE A 104 5.22 0.79 -1.11
C ILE A 104 6.55 0.32 -1.69
N LYS A 105 6.88 -0.96 -1.49
CA LYS A 105 8.08 -1.58 -2.06
C LYS A 105 7.72 -2.47 -3.25
N ASN A 106 8.62 -2.53 -4.23
CA ASN A 106 8.53 -3.54 -5.29
C ASN A 106 8.43 -4.95 -4.67
N GLY A 107 7.46 -5.74 -5.11
CA GLY A 107 7.17 -7.07 -4.59
C GLY A 107 6.15 -7.10 -3.45
N ASP A 108 5.67 -5.95 -2.96
CA ASP A 108 4.62 -5.93 -1.94
C ASP A 108 3.31 -6.50 -2.47
N LEU A 109 2.73 -7.45 -1.71
CA LEU A 109 1.40 -8.02 -1.94
C LEU A 109 0.47 -7.54 -0.82
N MET A 110 -0.58 -6.80 -1.19
CA MET A 110 -1.40 -6.05 -0.23
C MET A 110 -2.88 -6.08 -0.59
N LEU A 111 -3.74 -5.70 0.38
CA LEU A 111 -5.14 -5.34 0.15
C LEU A 111 -5.33 -3.84 0.25
N TYR A 112 -5.98 -3.26 -0.75
CA TYR A 112 -6.63 -1.95 -0.65
C TYR A 112 -8.10 -2.16 -0.26
N GLY A 113 -8.52 -1.49 0.82
CA GLY A 113 -9.80 -1.80 1.47
C GLY A 113 -9.85 -3.27 1.91
N SER A 114 -10.98 -3.95 1.69
CA SER A 114 -11.18 -5.36 2.07
C SER A 114 -11.26 -6.33 0.90
N LYS A 115 -11.20 -5.87 -0.35
CA LYS A 115 -11.43 -6.71 -1.53
C LYS A 115 -10.36 -6.59 -2.60
N THR A 116 -9.71 -5.44 -2.73
CA THR A 116 -8.82 -5.18 -3.85
C THR A 116 -7.44 -5.75 -3.54
N LEU A 117 -7.10 -6.89 -4.12
CA LEU A 117 -5.77 -7.48 -4.08
C LEU A 117 -4.85 -6.69 -5.00
N VAL A 118 -3.69 -6.26 -4.50
CA VAL A 118 -2.71 -5.46 -5.24
C VAL A 118 -1.34 -6.11 -5.16
N LEU A 119 -0.70 -6.30 -6.32
CA LEU A 119 0.70 -6.69 -6.44
C LEU A 119 1.49 -5.53 -7.03
N PHE A 120 2.39 -4.97 -6.23
CA PHE A 120 3.23 -3.84 -6.64
C PHE A 120 4.53 -4.31 -7.28
N TYR A 121 4.91 -3.70 -8.39
CA TYR A 121 6.15 -4.02 -9.12
C TYR A 121 7.12 -2.84 -9.26
N LYS A 122 6.84 -1.74 -8.53
CA LYS A 122 7.74 -0.59 -8.35
C LYS A 122 7.66 -0.06 -6.92
N THR A 123 8.73 0.59 -6.47
CA THR A 123 8.79 1.28 -5.17
C THR A 123 8.38 2.74 -5.32
N PHE A 124 7.48 3.23 -4.47
CA PHE A 124 7.02 4.63 -4.47
C PHE A 124 6.39 5.02 -3.13
N SER A 125 6.31 6.32 -2.85
CA SER A 125 5.63 6.85 -1.66
C SER A 125 4.12 6.85 -1.82
N THR A 126 3.39 6.58 -0.74
CA THR A 126 1.91 6.55 -0.75
C THR A 126 1.34 7.25 0.48
N SER A 127 0.18 7.88 0.31
CA SER A 127 -0.64 8.41 1.41
C SER A 127 -1.80 7.47 1.78
N TYR A 128 -1.97 6.37 1.05
CA TYR A 128 -3.06 5.43 1.26
C TYR A 128 -2.72 4.35 2.29
N SER A 129 -3.76 3.79 2.89
CA SER A 129 -3.65 2.67 3.82
C SER A 129 -3.92 1.34 3.11
N TYR A 130 -3.12 0.34 3.48
CA TYR A 130 -3.19 -1.02 2.95
C TYR A 130 -3.10 -2.03 4.08
N THR A 131 -3.66 -3.22 3.87
CA THR A 131 -3.35 -4.38 4.72
C THR A 131 -2.29 -5.23 4.02
N LYS A 132 -1.10 -5.35 4.59
CA LYS A 132 -0.02 -6.14 3.99
C LYS A 132 -0.28 -7.63 4.15
N LEU A 133 -0.20 -8.37 3.03
CA LEU A 133 -0.39 -9.82 3.00
C LEU A 133 0.95 -10.56 2.99
N GLY A 134 1.92 -10.03 2.27
CA GLY A 134 3.21 -10.68 2.05
C GLY A 134 4.11 -9.87 1.14
N VAL A 135 5.21 -10.49 0.74
CA VAL A 135 6.20 -9.91 -0.16
C VAL A 135 6.79 -10.98 -1.07
N VAL A 136 7.08 -10.62 -2.32
CA VAL A 136 7.87 -11.46 -3.23
C VAL A 136 9.31 -11.55 -2.72
N ASP A 137 9.82 -12.77 -2.57
CA ASP A 137 11.13 -13.05 -1.96
C ASP A 137 12.29 -12.56 -2.85
N ASP A 138 12.20 -12.80 -4.16
CA ASP A 138 13.14 -12.30 -5.18
C ASP A 138 12.35 -11.63 -6.32
N ILE A 139 12.52 -10.31 -6.43
CA ILE A 139 11.82 -9.46 -7.41
C ILE A 139 12.49 -9.44 -8.78
N THR A 140 13.60 -10.15 -8.96
CA THR A 140 14.35 -10.18 -10.22
C THR A 140 13.45 -10.66 -11.35
N GLY A 141 13.21 -9.81 -12.35
CA GLY A 141 12.35 -10.11 -13.49
C GLY A 141 10.84 -9.97 -13.24
N LEU A 142 10.39 -9.60 -12.02
CA LEU A 142 8.97 -9.45 -11.69
C LEU A 142 8.25 -8.44 -12.59
N ALA A 143 8.79 -7.22 -12.67
CA ALA A 143 8.21 -6.16 -13.51
C ALA A 143 8.17 -6.53 -15.00
N SER A 144 9.19 -7.24 -15.49
CA SER A 144 9.24 -7.70 -16.88
C SER A 144 8.19 -8.78 -17.15
N ALA A 145 7.96 -9.69 -16.21
CA ALA A 145 6.95 -10.74 -16.36
C ALA A 145 5.52 -10.17 -16.32
N LEU A 146 5.28 -9.18 -15.45
CA LEU A 146 3.98 -8.53 -15.31
C LEU A 146 3.65 -7.60 -16.49
N GLY A 147 4.66 -7.05 -17.17
CA GLY A 147 4.48 -6.19 -18.34
C GLY A 147 3.71 -4.88 -18.04
N SER A 148 3.38 -4.12 -19.09
CA SER A 148 2.70 -2.81 -19.00
C SER A 148 1.19 -2.85 -19.24
N GLY A 149 0.59 -4.04 -19.34
CA GLY A 149 -0.85 -4.22 -19.56
C GLY A 149 -1.46 -5.20 -18.57
N ASN A 150 -2.76 -5.46 -18.70
CA ASN A 150 -3.42 -6.47 -17.88
C ASN A 150 -2.74 -7.84 -18.06
N VAL A 151 -2.69 -8.63 -16.99
CA VAL A 151 -1.96 -9.89 -16.99
C VAL A 151 -2.68 -10.94 -16.15
N THR A 152 -2.73 -12.17 -16.67
CA THR A 152 -3.22 -13.31 -15.90
C THR A 152 -2.14 -13.79 -14.96
N VAL A 153 -2.47 -13.84 -13.67
CA VAL A 153 -1.60 -14.29 -12.59
C VAL A 153 -2.25 -15.46 -11.89
N THR A 154 -1.47 -16.50 -11.60
CA THR A 154 -1.91 -17.63 -10.78
C THR A 154 -1.13 -17.65 -9.47
N PHE A 155 -1.86 -17.63 -8.36
CA PHE A 155 -1.32 -17.80 -7.01
C PHE A 155 -1.57 -19.25 -6.55
N GLU A 156 -0.55 -19.96 -6.11
CA GLU A 156 -0.63 -21.37 -5.69
C GLU A 156 0.03 -21.57 -4.33
N LYS A 157 -0.46 -22.52 -3.54
CA LYS A 157 0.27 -23.00 -2.35
C LYS A 157 1.59 -23.63 -2.82
N GLN A 158 2.66 -23.43 -2.06
CA GLN A 158 3.94 -24.09 -2.33
C GLN A 158 3.93 -25.55 -1.86
#